data_AF-E3EFR8-F1
#
_entry.id   AF-E3EFR8-F1
#
_cell.length_a   1.000
_cell.length_b   1.000
_cell.length_c   1.000
_cell.angle_alpha   90.00
_cell.angle_beta   90.00
_cell.angle_gamma   90.00
#
_symmetry.space_group_name_H-M   'P 1'
#
loop_
_entity.id
_entity.type
_entity.pdbx_description
1 polymer ?
#
loop_
_entity_poly.entity_id
_entity_poly.type
_entity_poly.pdbx_seq_one_letter_code
_entity_poly.pdbx_strand_id
1 'polypeptide(L)'
;MFEVADDGVSIYERKQTTLWQFDRPFRNEYHPTLKPIPLISYPIKNSSKLGDIVFDLFGGSGSMLIACEETNRICYTVSLIPNM
;
A
#
# COMPACT_ATOMS: atom_id res chain seq x y z
N MET A 1 4.74 34.52 10.51
CA MET A 1 5.22 33.46 11.42
C MET A 1 4.88 32.16 10.71
N PHE A 2 5.83 31.57 9.99
CA PHE A 2 5.63 30.32 9.25
C PHE A 2 6.05 29.18 10.18
N GLU A 3 5.15 28.27 10.50
CA GLU A 3 5.48 27.07 11.29
C GLU A 3 6.43 26.17 10.48
N VAL A 4 7.61 25.93 11.05
CA VAL A 4 8.58 24.93 10.61
C VAL A 4 8.27 23.65 11.38
N ALA A 5 8.16 22.52 10.70
CA ALA A 5 8.11 21.22 11.37
C ALA A 5 9.48 20.91 12.01
N ASP A 6 9.51 20.00 12.99
CA ASP A 6 10.69 19.63 13.81
C ASP A 6 11.94 19.18 13.00
N ASP A 7 11.78 18.96 11.68
CA ASP A 7 12.83 18.61 10.72
C ASP A 7 13.30 19.78 9.83
N GLY A 8 12.89 21.02 10.13
CA GLY A 8 13.30 22.22 9.39
C GLY A 8 12.61 22.40 8.04
N VAL A 9 11.56 21.62 7.75
CA VAL A 9 10.80 21.69 6.49
C VAL A 9 9.51 22.48 6.69
N SER A 10 9.15 23.33 5.72
CA SER A 10 7.89 24.09 5.79
C SER A 10 6.68 23.17 5.70
N ILE A 11 5.64 23.44 6.48
CA ILE A 11 4.37 22.70 6.44
C ILE A 11 3.64 22.76 5.09
N TYR A 12 4.07 23.64 4.17
CA TYR A 12 3.54 23.77 2.82
C TYR A 12 4.31 22.95 1.77
N GLU A 13 5.35 22.21 2.17
CA GLU A 13 6.14 21.43 1.24
C GLU A 13 5.52 20.04 1.02
N ARG A 14 5.06 19.80 -0.21
CA ARG A 14 4.50 18.50 -0.60
C ARG A 14 5.65 17.47 -0.73
N LYS A 15 5.91 16.72 0.35
CA LYS A 15 6.95 15.66 0.39
C LYS A 15 6.67 14.44 -0.52
N GLN A 16 5.52 14.38 -1.20
CA GLN A 16 5.08 13.23 -1.98
C GLN A 16 5.54 13.34 -3.45
N THR A 17 6.21 12.29 -3.95
CA THR A 17 6.60 12.15 -5.36
C THR A 17 5.62 11.23 -6.11
N THR A 18 5.57 11.37 -7.44
CA THR A 18 4.84 10.47 -8.34
C THR A 18 5.68 9.28 -8.81
N LEU A 19 7.01 9.33 -8.63
CA LEU A 19 7.93 8.22 -8.93
C LEU A 19 8.22 7.43 -7.66
N TRP A 20 7.65 6.23 -7.53
CA TRP A 20 7.90 5.35 -6.40
C TRP A 20 8.89 4.26 -6.78
N GLN A 21 9.96 4.11 -6.00
CA GLN A 21 11.01 3.13 -6.23
C GLN A 21 10.85 1.99 -5.23
N PHE A 22 10.46 0.83 -5.73
CA PHE A 22 10.34 -0.40 -4.96
C PHE A 22 10.95 -1.55 -5.74
N ASP A 23 11.71 -2.40 -5.06
CA ASP A 23 12.29 -3.58 -5.68
C ASP A 23 11.20 -4.58 -6.06
N ARG A 24 11.38 -5.20 -7.22
CA ARG A 24 10.52 -6.29 -7.66
C ARG A 24 10.78 -7.50 -6.75
N PRO A 25 9.73 -8.20 -6.26
CA PRO A 25 9.96 -9.38 -5.45
C PRO A 25 10.57 -10.49 -6.33
N PHE A 26 11.38 -11.35 -5.71
CA PHE A 26 11.87 -12.55 -6.39
C PHE A 26 10.69 -13.38 -6.89
N ARG A 27 10.81 -13.90 -8.11
CA ARG A 27 9.81 -14.81 -8.67
C ARG A 27 9.68 -16.01 -7.72
N ASN A 28 8.46 -16.34 -7.34
CA ASN A 28 8.17 -17.54 -6.56
C ASN A 28 7.05 -18.36 -7.21
N GLU A 29 6.84 -19.56 -6.66
CA GLU A 29 5.89 -20.55 -7.20
C GLU A 29 4.45 -20.31 -6.73
N TYR A 30 4.24 -19.47 -5.72
CA TYR A 30 2.92 -19.23 -5.13
C TYR A 30 2.03 -18.40 -6.07
N HIS A 31 2.52 -17.26 -6.55
CA HIS A 31 1.76 -16.46 -7.49
C HIS A 31 2.68 -15.68 -8.45
N PRO A 32 2.42 -15.72 -9.78
CA PRO A 32 3.36 -15.21 -10.79
C PRO A 32 3.56 -13.70 -10.76
N THR A 33 2.62 -12.95 -10.18
CA THR A 33 2.57 -11.48 -10.17
C THR A 33 2.41 -10.88 -8.77
N LEU A 34 3.13 -11.42 -7.79
CA LEU A 34 3.21 -10.81 -6.46
C LEU A 34 3.62 -9.34 -6.54
N LYS A 35 2.92 -8.51 -5.78
CA LYS A 35 3.23 -7.08 -5.64
C LYS A 35 4.05 -6.89 -4.36
N PRO A 36 5.09 -6.05 -4.34
CA PRO A 36 5.77 -5.70 -3.09
C PRO A 36 4.77 -5.12 -2.07
N ILE A 37 4.76 -5.64 -0.85
CA ILE A 37 3.89 -5.12 0.21
C ILE A 37 4.13 -3.62 0.47
N PRO A 38 5.38 -3.11 0.54
CA PRO A 38 5.62 -1.68 0.73
C PRO A 38 5.03 -0.80 -0.38
N LEU A 39 5.01 -1.29 -1.62
CA LEU A 39 4.40 -0.59 -2.77
C LEU A 39 2.88 -0.40 -2.56
N ILE A 40 2.21 -1.39 -1.99
CA ILE A 40 0.76 -1.37 -1.73
C ILE A 40 0.44 -0.56 -0.47
N SER A 41 1.25 -0.67 0.58
CA SER A 41 1.06 0.02 1.84
C SER A 41 1.19 1.55 1.70
N TYR A 42 2.01 2.05 0.78
CA TYR A 42 2.19 3.49 0.55
C TYR A 42 0.88 4.22 0.17
N PRO A 43 0.17 3.85 -0.91
CA PRO A 43 -1.08 4.50 -1.27
C PRO A 43 -2.21 4.26 -0.25
N ILE A 44 -2.27 3.09 0.40
CA ILE A 44 -3.25 2.85 1.49
C ILE A 44 -3.09 3.89 2.59
N LYS A 45 -1.86 4.11 3.08
CA LYS A 45 -1.59 5.09 4.14
C LYS A 45 -1.90 6.53 3.71
N ASN A 46 -1.70 6.85 2.43
CA ASN A 46 -1.94 8.18 1.90
C ASN A 46 -3.44 8.48 1.64
N SER A 47 -4.26 7.44 1.46
CA SER A 47 -5.63 7.60 0.95
C SER A 47 -6.71 6.97 1.83
N SER A 48 -6.35 6.50 3.03
CA SER A 48 -7.30 5.95 4.00
C SER A 48 -6.85 6.22 5.44
N LYS A 49 -7.80 6.17 6.37
CA LYS A 49 -7.55 6.23 7.82
C LYS A 49 -7.47 4.82 8.40
N LEU A 50 -7.05 4.72 9.66
CA LEU A 50 -7.09 3.47 10.42
C LEU A 50 -8.54 2.98 10.52
N GLY A 51 -8.75 1.69 10.32
CA GLY A 51 -10.07 1.05 10.34
C GLY A 51 -10.90 1.25 9.07
N ASP A 52 -10.46 2.06 8.11
CA ASP A 52 -11.16 2.19 6.83
C ASP A 52 -11.16 0.86 6.06
N ILE A 53 -12.20 0.70 5.25
CA ILE A 53 -12.35 -0.42 4.34
C ILE A 53 -11.56 -0.14 3.05
N VAL A 54 -10.76 -1.10 2.62
CA VAL A 54 -10.10 -1.09 1.31
C VAL A 54 -10.54 -2.29 0.50
N PHE A 55 -10.95 -2.04 -0.74
CA PHE A 55 -11.54 -3.03 -1.61
C PHE A 55 -10.63 -3.34 -2.81
N ASP A 56 -10.34 -4.62 -3.04
CA ASP A 56 -9.51 -5.11 -4.14
C ASP A 56 -10.23 -6.20 -4.96
N LEU A 57 -10.61 -5.85 -6.18
CA LEU A 57 -11.31 -6.73 -7.12
C LEU A 57 -10.41 -7.81 -7.76
N PHE A 58 -9.09 -7.72 -7.56
CA PHE A 58 -8.11 -8.59 -8.18
C PHE A 58 -7.10 -9.11 -7.15
N GLY A 59 -7.62 -9.77 -6.11
CA GLY A 59 -6.86 -10.20 -4.94
C GLY A 59 -5.63 -11.05 -5.29
N GLY A 60 -5.76 -11.95 -6.26
CA GLY A 60 -4.68 -12.81 -6.75
C GLY A 60 -3.84 -13.36 -5.59
N SER A 61 -2.57 -12.98 -5.56
CA SER A 61 -1.59 -13.33 -4.51
C SER A 61 -1.90 -12.91 -3.05
N GLY A 62 -2.99 -12.19 -2.77
CA GLY A 62 -3.33 -11.71 -1.43
C GLY A 62 -2.47 -10.56 -0.89
N SER A 63 -1.62 -9.94 -1.73
CA SER A 63 -0.73 -8.83 -1.30
C SER A 63 -1.49 -7.66 -0.66
N MET A 64 -2.71 -7.38 -1.12
CA MET A 64 -3.55 -6.33 -0.55
C MET A 64 -4.03 -6.65 0.86
N LEU A 65 -4.39 -7.91 1.11
CA LEU A 65 -4.87 -8.38 2.41
C LEU A 65 -3.76 -8.21 3.46
N ILE A 66 -2.53 -8.60 3.12
CA ILE A 66 -1.36 -8.42 3.99
C ILE A 66 -1.09 -6.93 4.23
N ALA A 67 -1.10 -6.09 3.18
CA ALA A 67 -0.85 -4.66 3.32
C ALA A 67 -1.91 -3.97 4.21
N CYS A 68 -3.18 -4.34 4.08
CA CYS A 68 -4.26 -3.83 4.94
C CYS A 68 -4.06 -4.24 6.41
N GLU A 69 -3.68 -5.50 6.67
CA GLU A 69 -3.39 -5.98 8.02
C GLU A 69 -2.24 -5.18 8.66
N GLU A 70 -1.09 -5.07 7.97
CA GLU A 70 0.08 -4.32 8.45
C GLU A 70 -0.21 -2.82 8.66
N THR A 71 -1.25 -2.31 8.01
CA THR A 71 -1.64 -0.90 8.10
C THR A 71 -2.88 -0.68 8.96
N ASN A 72 -3.46 -1.70 9.61
CA ASN A 72 -4.70 -1.58 10.39
C ASN A 72 -5.89 -1.04 9.57
N ARG A 73 -6.09 -1.58 8.37
CA ARG A 73 -7.26 -1.36 7.50
C ARG A 73 -8.01 -2.69 7.32
N ILE A 74 -9.30 -2.61 7.02
CA ILE A 74 -10.12 -3.79 6.75
C ILE A 74 -10.04 -4.08 5.24
N CYS A 75 -9.57 -5.27 4.86
CA CYS A 75 -9.53 -5.66 3.45
C CYS A 75 -10.77 -6.46 3.08
N TYR A 76 -11.46 -6.04 2.00
CA TYR A 76 -12.33 -6.92 1.23
C TYR A 76 -11.68 -7.18 -0.11
N THR A 77 -11.57 -8.45 -0.49
CA THR A 77 -10.98 -8.81 -1.78
C THR A 77 -11.76 -9.91 -2.46
N VAL A 78 -11.72 -9.90 -3.79
CA VAL A 78 -12.33 -10.89 -4.66
C VAL A 78 -11.26 -11.42 -5.61
N SER A 79 -11.31 -12.71 -5.92
CA SER A 79 -10.55 -13.34 -6.99
C SER A 79 -11.48 -14.20 -7.83
N LEU A 80 -11.31 -14.15 -9.16
CA LEU A 80 -12.02 -15.03 -10.08
C LEU A 80 -11.43 -16.45 -10.11
N ILE A 81 -10.19 -16.61 -9.67
CA ILE A 81 -9.47 -17.88 -9.69
C ILE A 81 -9.48 -18.45 -8.27
N PRO A 82 -9.89 -19.72 -8.07
CA PRO A 82 -10.05 -20.31 -6.74
C PRO A 82 -8.71 -20.52 -6.01
N ASN A 83 -7.62 -20.64 -6.75
CA ASN A 83 -6.27 -20.79 -6.25
C ASN A 83 -5.61 -19.40 -6.26
N MET A 84 -5.60 -18.77 -5.08
CA MET A 84 -4.77 -17.61 -4.76
C MET A 84 -3.30 -18.00 -4.65
#